data_AF-A0A395D5J5-F1
#
_entry.id   AF-A0A395D5J5-F1
#
_cell.length_a   1.000
_cell.length_b   1.000
_cell.length_c   1.000
_cell.angle_alpha   90.00
_cell.angle_beta   90.00
_cell.angle_gamma   90.00
#
_symmetry.space_group_name_H-M   'P 1'
#
loop_
_entity.id
_entity.type
_entity.pdbx_description
1 polymer ?
#
loop_
_entity_poly.entity_id
_entity_poly.type
_entity_poly.pdbx_seq_one_letter_code
_entity_poly.pdbx_strand_id
1 'polypeptide(L)'
;MPAAIAELGVSERQLRDLIRDGKIPFVNVGLAGRPAYRLRPVDIEAFIIQRTGICQKSEVSTNAAAPAIGSTTSKSEVVDFAARRAQRTGRTQKSGRQKFPRAKPGRPEGR
;
A
#
# COMPACT_ATOMS: atom_id res chain seq x y z
N MET A 1 6.34 19.06 11.90
CA MET A 1 7.57 19.35 11.12
C MET A 1 7.27 20.17 9.87
N PRO A 2 6.68 21.38 9.96
CA PRO A 2 6.23 22.07 8.75
C PRO A 2 7.37 22.74 7.96
N ALA A 3 8.38 23.30 8.64
CA ALA A 3 9.44 24.10 7.99
C ALA A 3 10.29 23.28 6.99
N ALA A 4 10.81 22.12 7.41
CA ALA A 4 11.62 21.27 6.54
C ALA A 4 10.84 20.68 5.34
N ILE A 5 9.54 20.43 5.51
CA ILE A 5 8.65 19.94 4.45
C ILE A 5 8.49 21.03 3.37
N ALA A 6 8.29 22.28 3.80
CA ALA A 6 8.17 23.42 2.90
C ALA A 6 9.48 23.72 2.15
N GLU A 7 10.63 23.64 2.83
CA GLU A 7 11.94 23.89 2.23
C GLU A 7 12.35 22.82 1.20
N LEU A 8 12.05 21.54 1.48
CA LEU A 8 12.38 20.44 0.58
C LEU A 8 11.31 20.19 -0.49
N GLY A 9 10.10 20.75 -0.34
CA GLY A 9 8.98 20.51 -1.24
C GLY A 9 8.50 19.04 -1.27
N VAL A 10 8.67 18.30 -0.17
CA VAL A 10 8.33 16.87 -0.06
C VAL A 10 7.18 16.62 0.89
N SER A 11 6.52 15.47 0.79
CA SER A 11 5.51 15.06 1.77
C SER A 11 6.11 14.68 3.12
N GLU A 12 5.33 14.78 4.20
CA GLU A 12 5.77 14.35 5.55
C GLU A 12 6.15 12.86 5.59
N ARG A 13 5.45 12.03 4.81
CA ARG A 13 5.76 10.60 4.69
C ARG A 13 7.16 10.41 4.10
N GLN A 14 7.42 11.08 2.98
CA GLN A 14 8.72 11.00 2.31
C GLN A 14 9.85 11.52 3.20
N LEU A 15 9.62 12.60 3.95
CA LEU A 15 10.58 13.11 4.92
C LEU A 15 10.90 12.07 6.01
N ARG A 16 9.89 11.37 6.53
CA ARG A 16 10.08 10.29 7.51
C ARG A 16 10.86 9.12 6.93
N ASP A 17 10.59 8.73 5.69
CA ASP A 17 11.31 7.65 5.02
C ASP A 17 12.80 8.01 4.82
N LEU A 18 13.10 9.26 4.43
CA LEU A 18 14.49 9.75 4.31
C LEU A 18 15.25 9.73 5.64
N ILE A 19 14.56 10.08 6.74
CA ILE A 19 15.13 10.04 8.08
C ILE A 19 15.36 8.59 8.53
N ARG A 20 14.39 7.70 8.29
CA ARG A 20 14.48 6.28 8.64
C ARG A 20 15.59 5.56 7.87
N ASP A 21 15.78 5.92 6.60
CA ASP A 21 16.86 5.43 5.76
C ASP A 21 18.24 6.00 6.16
N GLY A 22 18.30 6.92 7.13
CA GLY A 22 19.54 7.58 7.56
C GLY A 22 20.12 8.57 6.54
N LYS A 23 19.32 8.97 5.54
CA LYS A 23 19.76 9.89 4.48
C LYS A 23 19.81 11.34 4.93
N ILE A 24 18.98 11.70 5.92
CA ILE A 24 18.99 13.01 6.54
C ILE A 24 19.28 12.82 8.03
N PRO A 25 20.39 13.38 8.55
CA PRO A 25 20.68 13.32 9.97
C PRO A 25 19.63 14.13 10.75
N PHE A 26 19.29 13.65 11.93
CA PHE A 26 18.30 14.30 12.80
C PHE A 26 18.76 14.25 14.25
N VAL A 27 18.28 15.22 15.03
CA VAL A 27 18.42 15.22 16.49
C VAL A 27 17.18 14.53 17.06
N ASN A 28 17.38 13.44 17.81
CA ASN A 28 16.27 12.82 18.54
C ASN A 28 16.01 13.62 19.83
N VAL A 29 14.88 14.32 19.87
CA VAL A 29 14.41 15.10 21.03
C VAL A 29 13.29 14.36 21.78
N GLY A 30 13.03 13.11 21.40
CA GLY A 30 11.99 12.29 22.00
C GLY A 30 12.37 11.82 23.40
N LEU A 31 11.42 11.86 24.34
CA LEU A 31 11.57 11.27 25.67
C LEU A 31 10.99 9.84 25.70
N ALA A 32 11.67 8.95 26.40
CA ALA A 32 11.16 7.69 26.94
C ALA A 32 10.30 6.82 25.98
N GLY A 33 10.75 6.66 24.73
CA GLY A 33 10.20 5.65 23.80
C GLY A 33 9.43 6.16 22.59
N ARG A 34 9.16 7.48 22.49
CA ARG A 34 8.60 8.08 21.27
C ARG A 34 9.64 9.00 20.62
N PRO A 35 10.27 8.61 19.50
CA PRO A 35 11.26 9.47 18.85
C PRO A 35 10.57 10.72 18.31
N ALA A 36 11.06 11.87 18.73
CA ALA A 36 10.70 13.16 18.16
C ALA A 36 11.90 13.65 17.36
N TYR A 37 11.83 13.47 16.05
CA TYR A 37 12.85 13.96 15.14
C TYR A 37 12.93 15.48 15.27
N ARG A 38 14.11 16.09 15.14
CA ARG A 38 14.29 17.52 14.81
C ARG A 38 15.39 17.63 13.78
N LEU A 39 15.11 18.41 12.75
CA LEU A 39 16.03 18.69 11.66
C LEU A 39 16.66 20.05 11.91
N ARG A 40 17.98 20.14 11.77
CA ARG A 40 18.66 21.43 11.78
C ARG A 40 18.65 21.99 10.35
N PRO A 41 18.56 23.31 10.16
CA PRO A 41 18.61 23.92 8.83
C PRO A 41 19.86 23.50 8.05
N VAL A 42 21.01 23.46 8.72
CA VAL A 42 22.30 23.07 8.14
C VAL A 42 22.28 21.65 7.58
N ASP A 43 21.58 20.72 8.24
CA ASP A 43 21.48 19.33 7.79
C ASP A 43 20.59 19.22 6.53
N ILE A 44 19.57 20.07 6.43
CA ILE A 44 18.69 20.16 5.26
C ILE A 44 19.46 20.76 4.08
N GLU A 45 20.20 21.84 4.29
CA GLU A 45 21.05 22.46 3.27
C GLU A 45 22.14 21.49 2.78
N ALA A 46 22.81 20.78 3.69
CA ALA A 46 23.80 19.76 3.34
C ALA A 46 23.18 18.63 2.49
N PHE A 47 21.97 18.19 2.83
CA PHE A 47 21.23 17.20 2.04
C PHE A 47 20.88 17.73 0.64
N ILE A 48 20.46 19.00 0.52
CA ILE A 48 20.19 19.64 -0.77
C ILE A 48 21.47 19.67 -1.60
N ILE A 49 22.58 20.17 -1.06
CA ILE A 49 23.88 20.27 -1.74
C ILE A 49 24.37 18.90 -2.21
N GLN A 50 24.28 17.88 -1.35
CA GLN A 50 24.66 16.52 -1.72
C GLN A 50 23.84 15.99 -2.89
N ARG A 51 22.55 16.31 -2.94
CA ARG A 51 21.61 15.74 -3.92
C ARG A 51 21.53 16.54 -5.22
N THR A 52 21.79 17.85 -5.18
CA THR A 52 21.94 18.68 -6.38
C THR A 52 23.20 18.32 -7.16
N GLY A 53 24.30 17.96 -6.48
CA GLY A 53 25.52 17.48 -7.15
C GLY A 53 25.37 16.13 -7.88
N ILE A 54 24.47 15.26 -7.41
CA ILE A 54 24.21 13.94 -8.02
C ILE A 54 23.19 14.03 -9.16
N CYS A 55 22.30 15.03 -9.14
CA CYS A 55 21.36 15.32 -10.22
C CYS A 55 22.03 16.11 -11.34
N GLN A 56 23.08 15.57 -11.96
CA GLN A 56 23.27 15.76 -13.39
C GLN A 56 22.18 14.95 -14.09
N LYS A 57 20.93 15.42 -14.03
CA LYS A 57 19.94 14.96 -14.99
C LYS A 57 20.53 15.28 -16.34
N SER A 58 20.97 14.24 -17.05
CA SER A 58 21.17 14.27 -18.49
C SER A 58 20.07 15.14 -19.08
N GLU A 59 20.43 16.09 -19.92
CA GLU A 59 19.57 17.05 -20.62
C GLU A 59 18.58 16.37 -21.60
N VAL A 60 18.16 15.14 -21.33
CA VAL A 60 17.09 14.45 -22.03
C VAL A 60 15.78 15.00 -21.50
N SER A 61 15.46 16.19 -22.00
CA SER A 61 14.16 16.82 -21.94
C SER A 61 13.05 15.76 -22.14
N THR A 62 12.16 15.64 -21.15
CA THR A 62 10.96 14.79 -21.21
C THR A 62 9.89 15.38 -22.16
N ASN A 63 10.22 16.39 -22.98
CA ASN A 63 9.38 16.89 -24.07
C ASN A 63 9.47 16.04 -25.35
N ALA A 64 10.07 14.85 -25.32
CA ALA A 64 9.87 13.90 -26.40
C ALA A 64 8.41 13.45 -26.38
N ALA A 65 7.67 13.75 -27.45
CA ALA A 65 6.31 13.28 -27.63
C ALA A 65 6.25 11.77 -27.38
N ALA A 66 5.37 11.34 -26.48
CA ALA A 66 5.21 9.93 -26.18
C ALA A 66 4.89 9.18 -27.49
N PRO A 67 5.58 8.08 -27.82
CA PRO A 67 5.22 7.29 -28.98
C PRO A 67 3.76 6.85 -28.84
N ALA A 68 2.98 7.02 -29.92
CA ALA A 68 1.57 6.67 -29.94
C ALA A 68 1.40 5.24 -29.40
N ILE A 69 0.53 5.08 -28.40
CA ILE A 69 0.18 3.78 -27.83
C ILE A 69 -0.41 2.95 -28.97
N GLY A 70 0.40 2.08 -29.56
CA GLY A 70 -0.08 1.08 -30.51
C GLY A 70 -1.10 0.20 -29.80
N SER A 71 -2.12 -0.25 -30.53
CA SER A 71 -3.15 -1.17 -30.05
C SER A 71 -2.51 -2.36 -29.32
N THR A 72 -2.54 -2.33 -27.99
CA THR A 72 -2.17 -3.46 -27.15
C THR A 72 -3.25 -4.51 -27.34
N THR A 73 -3.02 -5.45 -28.26
CA THR A 73 -3.82 -6.67 -28.32
C THR A 73 -3.39 -7.56 -27.17
N SER A 74 -3.92 -7.30 -25.97
CA SER A 74 -3.82 -8.26 -24.88
C SER A 74 -4.59 -9.51 -25.33
N LYS A 75 -3.88 -10.63 -25.51
CA LYS A 75 -4.50 -11.95 -25.67
C LYS A 75 -5.08 -12.37 -24.31
N SER A 76 -6.12 -11.66 -23.89
CA SER A 76 -6.88 -11.97 -22.69
C SER A 76 -7.81 -13.11 -23.06
N GLU A 77 -7.68 -14.25 -22.40
CA GLU A 77 -8.60 -15.37 -22.57
C GLU A 77 -10.00 -14.91 -22.10
N VAL A 78 -10.94 -14.76 -23.04
CA VAL A 78 -12.30 -14.32 -22.74
C VAL A 78 -13.03 -15.48 -22.08
N VAL A 79 -13.25 -15.39 -20.77
CA VAL A 79 -14.01 -16.41 -20.02
C VAL A 79 -15.49 -16.13 -20.17
N ASP A 80 -16.22 -17.03 -20.82
CA ASP A 80 -17.68 -16.96 -20.90
C ASP A 80 -18.32 -17.39 -19.56
N PHE A 81 -18.93 -16.43 -18.87
CA PHE A 81 -19.62 -16.65 -17.60
C PHE A 81 -20.87 -17.52 -17.75
N ALA A 82 -21.51 -17.52 -18.92
CA ALA A 82 -22.67 -18.37 -19.20
C ALA A 82 -22.26 -19.85 -19.24
N ALA A 83 -21.15 -20.16 -19.92
CA ALA A 83 -20.58 -21.51 -19.97
C ALA A 83 -20.20 -22.02 -18.57
N ARG A 84 -19.58 -21.17 -17.74
CA ARG A 84 -19.24 -21.51 -16.34
C ARG A 84 -20.47 -21.77 -15.47
N ARG A 85 -21.56 -21.04 -15.69
CA ARG A 85 -22.81 -21.25 -14.95
C ARG A 85 -23.45 -22.59 -15.30
N ALA A 86 -23.50 -22.94 -16.58
CA ALA A 86 -24.05 -24.22 -17.06
C ALA A 86 -23.31 -25.43 -16.46
N GLN A 87 -21.97 -25.37 -16.38
CA GLN A 87 -21.16 -26.43 -15.74
C GLN A 87 -21.49 -26.61 -14.24
N ARG A 88 -21.82 -25.53 -13.52
CA ARG A 88 -22.18 -25.62 -12.10
C ARG A 88 -23.57 -26.20 -11.90
N THR A 89 -24.53 -25.84 -12.74
CA THR A 89 -25.91 -26.34 -12.64
C THR A 89 -26.05 -27.83 -13.01
N GLY A 90 -25.13 -28.38 -13.81
CA GLY A 90 -25.10 -29.82 -14.12
C GLY A 90 -24.58 -30.70 -12.97
N ARG A 91 -23.92 -30.11 -11.96
CA ARG A 91 -23.49 -30.83 -10.76
C ARG A 91 -24.62 -30.85 -9.74
N THR A 92 -25.46 -31.88 -9.79
CA THR A 92 -26.48 -32.15 -8.77
C THR A 92 -25.81 -32.26 -7.40
N GLN A 93 -26.08 -31.31 -6.50
CA GLN A 93 -25.66 -31.43 -5.11
C GLN A 93 -26.46 -32.58 -4.47
N LYS A 94 -25.78 -33.64 -4.02
CA LYS A 94 -26.41 -34.69 -3.20
C LYS A 94 -26.99 -34.01 -1.97
N SER A 95 -28.32 -34.07 -1.83
CA SER A 95 -29.00 -33.59 -0.63
C SER A 95 -28.61 -34.49 0.55
N GLY A 96 -27.64 -34.03 1.34
CA GLY A 96 -27.30 -34.64 2.61
C GLY A 96 -28.45 -34.40 3.59
N ARG A 97 -29.36 -35.36 3.72
CA ARG A 97 -30.45 -35.33 4.70
C ARG A 97 -29.88 -35.54 6.10
N GLN A 98 -29.39 -34.47 6.74
CA GLN A 98 -28.93 -34.52 8.13
C GLN A 98 -30.17 -34.62 9.04
N LYS A 99 -30.45 -35.82 9.55
CA LYS A 99 -31.42 -36.04 10.61
C LYS A 99 -30.81 -35.57 11.93
N PHE A 100 -31.08 -34.33 12.34
CA PHE A 100 -30.82 -33.93 13.73
C PHE A 100 -31.82 -34.64 14.64
N PRO A 101 -31.37 -35.40 15.66
CA PRO A 101 -32.30 -35.96 16.64
C PRO A 101 -32.91 -34.82 17.44
N ARG A 102 -34.25 -34.71 17.40
CA ARG A 102 -35.01 -33.83 18.30
C ARG A 102 -34.92 -34.38 19.71
N ALA A 103 -34.18 -33.72 20.59
CA ALA A 103 -34.29 -33.94 22.03
C ALA A 103 -35.45 -33.09 22.58
N LYS A 104 -36.42 -33.73 23.22
CA LYS A 104 -37.39 -33.15 24.17
C LYS A 104 -37.85 -34.25 25.13
N PRO A 105 -38.44 -33.94 26.29
CA PRO A 105 -38.03 -32.96 27.31
C PRO A 105 -38.00 -33.65 28.70
N GLY A 106 -37.40 -33.03 29.73
CA GLY A 106 -37.60 -33.53 31.10
C GLY A 106 -36.69 -32.87 32.12
N ARG A 107 -37.22 -31.87 32.83
CA ARG A 107 -36.72 -31.53 34.16
C ARG A 107 -37.92 -31.50 35.10
N PRO A 108 -37.95 -32.33 36.15
CA PRO A 108 -39.02 -32.31 37.13
C PRO A 108 -38.91 -31.05 38.00
N GLU A 109 -40.06 -30.48 38.33
CA GLU A 109 -40.23 -29.46 39.36
C GLU A 109 -40.29 -30.09 40.77
N GLY A 110 -39.89 -29.32 41.79
CA GLY A 110 -40.09 -29.58 43.22
C GLY A 110 -38.80 -29.98 43.96
N ARG A 111 -38.45 -29.42 45.12
CA ARG A 111 -39.16 -28.62 46.13
C ARG A 111 -38.18 -27.64 46.79
#